data_AF-A0A960LGT3-F1
#
_entry.id   AF-A0A960LGT3-F1
#
_cell.length_a   1.000
_cell.length_b   1.000
_cell.length_c   1.000
_cell.angle_alpha   90.00
_cell.angle_beta   90.00
_cell.angle_gamma   90.00
#
_symmetry.space_group_name_H-M   'P 1'
#
loop_
_entity.id
_entity.type
_entity.pdbx_description
1 polymer ?
#
loop_
_entity_poly.entity_id
_entity_poly.type
_entity_poly.pdbx_seq_one_letter_code
_entity_poly.pdbx_strand_id
1 'polypeptide(L)'
;MLQSVDHQGNRLNKIFDWAETIFHYVAGIVLMIAAAFSLFFVAQSVFHFFSSTDQMSTLVEIIDRVMLFLMVIEILYTIHTSIQQHRLCAEPFLVVGLIAAIRRILIISVESGHIVASEPEVFRNLLTEIAILGLLVPLFVLSIWLLRK
;
A
#
# COMPACT_ATOMS: atom_id res chain seq x y z
N MET A 1 40.60 13.70 -33.41
CA MET A 1 40.58 12.22 -33.27
C MET A 1 40.06 11.80 -31.89
N LEU A 2 38.85 12.20 -31.47
CA LEU A 2 38.15 11.64 -30.30
C LEU A 2 36.63 11.85 -30.44
N GLN A 3 36.02 11.27 -31.48
CA GLN A 3 34.58 11.41 -31.78
C GLN A 3 33.92 10.03 -31.95
N SER A 4 34.21 9.07 -31.05
CA SER A 4 33.79 7.68 -31.26
C SER A 4 33.40 6.89 -29.99
N VAL A 5 32.88 7.52 -28.92
CA VAL A 5 32.48 6.75 -27.72
C VAL A 5 30.99 6.87 -27.31
N ASP A 6 30.18 7.77 -27.88
CA ASP A 6 28.86 8.08 -27.27
C ASP A 6 27.60 7.54 -27.99
N HIS A 7 27.71 6.58 -28.91
CA HIS A 7 26.53 6.01 -29.58
C HIS A 7 25.95 4.74 -28.92
N GLN A 8 26.70 4.06 -28.03
CA GLN A 8 26.19 2.84 -27.37
C GLN A 8 25.32 3.12 -26.13
N GLY A 9 25.57 4.22 -25.40
CA GLY A 9 24.77 4.61 -24.23
C GLY A 9 23.31 4.92 -24.54
N ASN A 10 23.02 5.42 -25.74
CA ASN A 10 21.67 5.82 -26.13
C ASN A 10 20.73 4.64 -26.45
N ARG A 11 21.28 3.46 -26.81
CA ARG A 11 20.45 2.26 -27.06
C ARG A 11 20.11 1.53 -25.76
N LEU A 12 21.04 1.47 -24.81
CA LEU A 12 20.81 0.84 -23.51
C LEU A 12 19.83 1.65 -22.65
N ASN A 13 19.97 2.98 -22.63
CA ASN A 13 19.04 3.85 -21.91
C ASN A 13 17.63 3.77 -22.51
N LYS A 14 17.48 3.76 -23.84
CA LYS A 14 16.17 3.58 -24.49
C LYS A 14 15.48 2.26 -24.15
N ILE A 15 16.24 1.17 -24.04
CA ILE A 15 15.67 -0.13 -23.66
C ILE A 15 15.25 -0.13 -22.19
N PHE A 16 16.04 0.51 -21.33
CA PHE A 16 15.73 0.66 -19.90
C PHE A 16 14.48 1.53 -19.68
N ASP A 17 14.41 2.70 -20.32
CA ASP A 17 13.26 3.61 -20.22
C ASP A 17 11.96 2.96 -20.75
N TRP A 18 12.07 2.18 -21.83
CA TRP A 18 10.94 1.43 -22.39
C TRP A 18 10.46 0.31 -21.46
N ALA A 19 11.39 -0.44 -20.86
CA ALA A 19 11.06 -1.47 -19.88
C ALA A 19 10.41 -0.86 -18.63
N GLU A 20 10.95 0.23 -18.08
CA GLU A 20 10.39 0.95 -16.93
C GLU A 20 8.96 1.41 -17.21
N THR A 21 8.71 1.98 -18.39
CA THR A 21 7.38 2.41 -18.82
C THR A 21 6.40 1.23 -18.86
N ILE A 22 6.81 0.08 -19.41
CA ILE A 22 5.97 -1.11 -19.49
C ILE A 22 5.62 -1.64 -18.10
N PHE A 23 6.60 -1.79 -17.21
CA PHE A 23 6.34 -2.29 -15.85
C PHE A 23 5.37 -1.38 -15.10
N HIS A 24 5.50 -0.06 -15.24
CA HIS A 24 4.57 0.89 -14.63
C HIS A 24 3.16 0.78 -15.22
N TYR A 25 3.02 0.69 -16.54
CA TYR A 25 1.70 0.50 -17.18
C TYR A 25 1.04 -0.80 -16.74
N VAL A 26 1.80 -1.91 -16.71
CA VAL A 26 1.29 -3.20 -16.26
C VAL A 26 0.88 -3.13 -14.78
N ALA A 27 1.71 -2.55 -13.91
CA ALA A 27 1.38 -2.36 -12.50
C ALA A 27 0.13 -1.49 -12.32
N GLY A 28 0.02 -0.39 -13.06
CA GLY A 28 -1.17 0.48 -13.04
C GLY A 28 -2.43 -0.25 -13.49
N ILE A 29 -2.36 -1.05 -14.56
CA ILE A 29 -3.50 -1.87 -15.03
C ILE A 29 -3.90 -2.90 -13.96
N VAL A 30 -2.94 -3.61 -13.38
CA VAL A 30 -3.20 -4.60 -12.32
C VAL A 30 -3.86 -3.95 -11.11
N LEU A 31 -3.37 -2.78 -10.68
CA LEU A 31 -3.97 -2.04 -9.56
C LEU A 31 -5.36 -1.50 -9.91
N MET A 32 -5.59 -1.00 -11.13
CA MET A 32 -6.93 -0.59 -11.54
C MET A 32 -7.93 -1.76 -11.50
N ILE A 33 -7.51 -2.93 -11.97
CA ILE A 33 -8.32 -4.15 -11.88
C ILE A 33 -8.58 -4.51 -10.41
N ALA A 34 -7.54 -4.53 -9.57
CA ALA A 34 -7.68 -4.81 -8.15
C ALA A 34 -8.61 -3.80 -7.44
N ALA A 35 -8.56 -2.51 -7.79
CA ALA A 35 -9.43 -1.48 -7.25
C ALA A 35 -10.88 -1.73 -7.65
N ALA A 36 -11.14 -2.08 -8.93
CA ALA A 36 -12.47 -2.40 -9.41
C ALA A 36 -13.06 -3.63 -8.70
N PHE A 37 -12.26 -4.70 -8.53
CA PHE A 37 -12.68 -5.88 -7.76
C PHE A 37 -12.93 -5.55 -6.29
N SER A 38 -12.03 -4.80 -5.65
CA SER A 38 -12.21 -4.39 -4.26
C SER A 38 -13.49 -3.58 -4.08
N LEU A 39 -13.77 -2.64 -4.98
CA LEU A 39 -14.99 -1.85 -4.94
C LEU A 39 -16.25 -2.72 -5.12
N PHE A 40 -16.20 -3.69 -6.02
CA PHE A 40 -17.28 -4.66 -6.19
C PHE A 40 -17.54 -5.46 -4.90
N PHE A 41 -16.48 -5.94 -4.23
CA PHE A 41 -16.60 -6.65 -2.96
C PHE A 41 -17.14 -5.78 -1.83
N VAL A 42 -16.74 -4.52 -1.76
CA VAL A 42 -17.31 -3.55 -0.79
C VAL A 42 -18.81 -3.39 -1.04
N ALA A 43 -19.22 -3.16 -2.29
CA ALA A 43 -20.64 -3.01 -2.63
C ALA A 43 -21.45 -4.25 -2.23
N GLN A 44 -20.95 -5.45 -2.53
CA GLN A 44 -21.59 -6.69 -2.13
C GLN A 44 -21.74 -6.82 -0.60
N SER A 45 -20.71 -6.49 0.17
CA SER A 45 -20.77 -6.53 1.64
C SER A 45 -21.78 -5.53 2.21
N VAL A 46 -21.87 -4.33 1.64
CA VAL A 46 -22.87 -3.32 2.05
C VAL A 46 -24.28 -3.82 1.79
N PHE A 47 -24.55 -4.48 0.66
CA PHE A 47 -25.86 -5.10 0.43
C PHE A 47 -26.16 -6.22 1.44
N HIS A 48 -25.15 -7.05 1.77
CA HIS A 48 -25.29 -8.13 2.73
C HIS A 48 -25.55 -7.62 4.16
N PHE A 49 -24.94 -6.49 4.55
CA PHE A 49 -25.11 -5.86 5.85
C PHE A 49 -26.57 -5.66 6.26
N PHE A 50 -27.42 -5.19 5.32
CA PHE A 50 -28.84 -4.99 5.59
C PHE A 50 -29.63 -6.28 5.84
N SER A 51 -29.12 -7.43 5.39
CA SER A 51 -29.77 -8.74 5.55
C SER A 51 -29.14 -9.59 6.66
N SER A 52 -27.99 -9.17 7.18
CA SER A 52 -27.19 -9.95 8.14
C SER A 52 -27.72 -9.85 9.58
N THR A 53 -27.71 -10.96 10.31
CA THR A 53 -28.06 -11.00 11.75
C THR A 53 -26.91 -10.51 12.63
N ASP A 54 -25.66 -10.69 12.19
CA ASP A 54 -24.46 -10.18 12.85
C ASP A 54 -23.92 -8.94 12.14
N GLN A 55 -24.50 -7.79 12.51
CA GLN A 55 -24.17 -6.50 11.92
C GLN A 55 -22.74 -6.05 12.25
N MET A 56 -22.22 -6.39 13.43
CA MET A 56 -20.96 -5.82 13.88
C MET A 56 -19.76 -6.50 13.20
N SER A 57 -19.80 -7.82 13.05
CA SER A 57 -18.82 -8.56 12.24
C SER A 57 -18.81 -8.09 10.78
N THR A 58 -20.01 -7.90 10.20
CA THR A 58 -20.14 -7.41 8.81
C THR A 58 -19.62 -5.97 8.65
N LEU A 59 -19.74 -5.11 9.66
CA LEU A 59 -19.15 -3.76 9.62
C LEU A 59 -17.62 -3.80 9.61
N VAL A 60 -17.01 -4.63 10.44
CA VAL A 60 -15.55 -4.83 10.44
C VAL A 60 -15.06 -5.30 9.08
N GLU A 61 -15.77 -6.25 8.47
CA GLU A 61 -15.46 -6.73 7.12
C GLU A 61 -15.57 -5.63 6.06
N ILE A 62 -16.58 -4.76 6.14
CA ILE A 62 -16.71 -3.60 5.24
C ILE A 62 -15.53 -2.65 5.42
N ILE A 63 -15.14 -2.33 6.66
CA ILE A 63 -14.01 -1.44 6.95
C ILE A 63 -12.71 -2.02 6.37
N ASP A 64 -12.47 -3.32 6.53
CA ASP A 64 -11.30 -3.99 5.96
C ASP A 64 -11.27 -3.90 4.43
N ARG A 65 -12.39 -4.24 3.76
CA ARG A 65 -12.51 -4.15 2.30
C ARG A 65 -12.36 -2.71 1.78
N VAL A 66 -12.88 -1.72 2.51
CA VAL A 66 -12.71 -0.30 2.16
C VAL A 66 -11.26 0.14 2.37
N MET A 67 -10.61 -0.27 3.46
CA MET A 67 -9.19 -0.01 3.68
C MET A 67 -8.32 -0.62 2.57
N LEU A 68 -8.66 -1.81 2.07
CA LEU A 68 -8.02 -2.43 0.90
C LEU A 68 -8.27 -1.62 -0.37
N PHE A 69 -9.50 -1.20 -0.64
CA PHE A 69 -9.79 -0.35 -1.80
C PHE A 69 -8.97 0.95 -1.78
N LEU A 70 -8.95 1.62 -0.62
CA LEU A 70 -8.13 2.81 -0.40
C LEU A 70 -6.64 2.50 -0.52
N MET A 71 -6.18 1.32 -0.10
CA MET A 71 -4.80 0.85 -0.35
C MET A 71 -4.43 0.84 -1.80
N VAL A 72 -5.27 0.20 -2.60
CA VAL A 72 -4.98 0.04 -4.03
C VAL A 72 -4.97 1.39 -4.72
N ILE A 73 -5.91 2.28 -4.38
CA ILE A 73 -5.94 3.65 -4.91
C ILE A 73 -4.69 4.44 -4.51
N GLU A 74 -4.27 4.34 -3.25
CA GLU A 74 -3.10 5.07 -2.76
C GLU A 74 -1.80 4.61 -3.44
N ILE A 75 -1.64 3.29 -3.61
CA ILE A 75 -0.52 2.72 -4.34
C ILE A 75 -0.58 3.16 -5.80
N LEU A 76 -1.76 3.13 -6.44
CA LEU A 76 -1.94 3.58 -7.81
C LEU A 76 -1.55 5.07 -7.98
N TYR A 77 -1.95 5.93 -7.04
CA TYR A 77 -1.53 7.33 -7.01
C TYR A 77 -0.01 7.47 -6.90
N THR A 78 0.64 6.63 -6.09
CA THR A 78 2.10 6.66 -5.95
C THR A 78 2.80 6.18 -7.21
N ILE A 79 2.33 5.10 -7.84
CA ILE A 79 2.88 4.63 -9.12
C ILE A 79 2.75 5.74 -10.18
N HIS A 80 1.60 6.40 -10.25
CA HIS A 80 1.40 7.51 -11.17
C HIS A 80 2.34 8.70 -10.88
N THR A 81 2.58 9.00 -9.61
CA THR A 81 3.48 10.09 -9.21
C THR A 81 4.96 9.74 -9.45
N SER A 82 5.34 8.47 -9.30
CA SER A 82 6.69 7.95 -9.62
C SER A 82 7.06 8.20 -11.09
N ILE A 83 6.10 8.06 -12.00
CA ILE A 83 6.28 8.32 -13.45
C ILE A 83 6.71 9.76 -13.72
N GLN A 84 6.21 10.75 -12.96
CA GLN A 84 6.57 12.14 -13.20
C GLN A 84 8.02 12.45 -12.84
N GLN A 85 8.63 11.67 -11.93
CA GLN A 85 9.97 11.94 -11.41
C GLN A 85 11.09 11.12 -12.07
N HIS A 86 10.78 10.13 -12.93
CA HIS A 86 11.75 9.29 -13.70
C HIS A 86 12.95 8.76 -12.88
N ARG A 87 12.76 8.62 -11.56
CA ARG A 87 13.74 8.13 -10.59
C ARG A 87 12.98 7.57 -9.39
N LEU A 88 13.41 6.40 -8.91
CA LEU A 88 13.01 5.85 -7.61
C LEU A 88 13.61 6.72 -6.50
N CYS A 89 13.04 7.91 -6.30
CA CYS A 89 13.33 8.73 -5.14
C CYS A 89 12.86 7.95 -3.91
N ALA A 90 13.74 7.75 -2.95
CA ALA A 90 13.42 6.97 -1.76
C ALA A 90 12.36 7.65 -0.87
N GLU A 91 12.17 8.96 -1.00
CA GLU A 91 11.14 9.73 -0.28
C GLU A 91 9.70 9.26 -0.57
N PRO A 92 9.18 9.29 -1.83
CA PRO A 92 7.82 8.81 -2.13
C PRO A 92 7.63 7.33 -1.80
N PHE A 93 8.67 6.49 -1.95
CA PHE A 93 8.59 5.09 -1.58
C PHE A 93 8.43 4.89 -0.06
N LEU A 94 9.21 5.63 0.74
CA LEU A 94 9.09 5.59 2.21
C LEU A 94 7.73 6.12 2.69
N VAL A 95 7.16 7.12 2.03
CA VAL A 95 5.80 7.61 2.32
C VAL A 95 4.76 6.51 2.11
N VAL A 96 4.86 5.72 1.04
CA VAL A 96 3.96 4.56 0.85
C VAL A 96 4.15 3.52 1.93
N GLY A 97 5.39 3.22 2.31
CA GLY A 97 5.70 2.30 3.42
C GLY A 97 5.07 2.77 4.74
N LEU A 98 5.14 4.07 5.02
CA LEU A 98 4.51 4.69 6.19
C LEU A 98 2.98 4.56 6.14
N ILE A 99 2.35 4.87 5.01
CA ILE A 99 0.89 4.74 4.85
C ILE A 99 0.45 3.28 5.00
N ALA A 100 1.22 2.33 4.46
CA ALA A 100 0.95 0.89 4.60
C ALA A 100 1.06 0.43 6.07
N ALA A 101 2.06 0.90 6.81
CA ALA A 101 2.19 0.61 8.25
C ALA A 101 1.00 1.16 9.04
N ILE A 102 0.61 2.42 8.80
CA ILE A 102 -0.54 3.05 9.46
C ILE A 102 -1.84 2.29 9.14
N ARG A 103 -2.05 1.90 7.88
CA ARG A 103 -3.22 1.09 7.49
C ARG A 103 -3.31 -0.20 8.29
N ARG A 104 -2.19 -0.94 8.42
CA ARG A 104 -2.19 -2.21 9.16
C ARG A 104 -2.54 -1.99 10.63
N ILE A 105 -2.05 -0.92 11.25
CA ILE A 105 -2.41 -0.55 12.63
C ILE A 105 -3.94 -0.32 12.76
N LEU A 106 -4.55 0.41 11.82
CA LEU A 106 -5.99 0.68 11.83
C LEU A 106 -6.80 -0.62 11.68
N ILE A 107 -6.45 -1.48 10.73
CA ILE A 107 -7.16 -2.75 10.49
C ILE A 107 -7.08 -3.65 11.73
N ILE A 108 -5.87 -3.83 12.29
CA ILE A 108 -5.68 -4.64 13.50
C ILE A 108 -6.51 -4.08 14.65
N SER A 109 -6.55 -2.76 14.84
CA SER A 109 -7.34 -2.14 15.91
C SER A 109 -8.84 -2.41 15.77
N VAL A 110 -9.36 -2.46 14.54
CA VAL A 110 -10.78 -2.71 14.28
C VAL A 110 -11.10 -4.20 14.45
N GLU A 111 -10.25 -5.10 13.94
CA GLU A 111 -10.43 -6.55 14.03
C GLU A 111 -10.28 -7.07 15.48
N SER A 112 -9.32 -6.51 16.22
CA SER A 112 -9.02 -6.95 17.59
C SER A 112 -10.05 -6.49 18.63
N GLY A 113 -10.84 -5.44 18.36
CA GLY A 113 -11.87 -4.94 19.28
C GLY A 113 -12.87 -5.99 19.76
N HIS A 114 -13.05 -7.07 18.98
CA HIS A 114 -13.95 -8.19 19.31
C HIS A 114 -13.24 -9.45 19.84
N ILE A 115 -11.94 -9.61 19.60
CA ILE A 115 -11.20 -10.86 19.85
C ILE A 115 -10.50 -10.87 21.23
N VAL A 116 -10.18 -9.69 21.76
CA VAL A 116 -9.38 -9.53 22.99
C VAL A 116 -10.04 -10.11 24.26
N ALA A 117 -11.34 -10.40 24.22
CA ALA A 117 -12.08 -10.87 25.39
C ALA A 117 -11.83 -12.34 25.80
N SER A 118 -11.23 -13.17 24.93
CA SER A 118 -11.35 -14.63 25.07
C SER A 118 -10.04 -15.42 25.22
N GLU A 119 -8.89 -14.90 24.78
CA GLU A 119 -7.63 -15.67 24.66
C GLU A 119 -6.37 -14.83 24.99
N PRO A 120 -5.67 -15.08 26.12
CA PRO A 120 -4.47 -14.32 26.51
C PRO A 120 -3.29 -14.43 25.53
N GLU A 121 -3.18 -15.55 24.81
CA GLU A 121 -2.11 -15.77 23.83
C GLU A 121 -2.30 -14.88 22.59
N VAL A 122 -3.54 -14.79 22.11
CA VAL A 122 -3.91 -13.95 20.96
C VAL A 122 -3.68 -12.48 21.28
N PHE A 123 -4.02 -12.04 22.49
CA PHE A 123 -3.76 -10.68 22.95
C PHE A 123 -2.26 -10.33 22.92
N ARG A 124 -1.39 -11.24 23.40
CA ARG A 124 0.07 -11.01 23.40
C ARG A 124 0.65 -10.90 21.99
N ASN A 125 0.16 -11.71 21.04
CA ASN A 125 0.57 -11.63 19.64
C ASN A 125 0.15 -10.30 19.01
N LEU A 126 -1.10 -9.87 19.23
CA LEU A 126 -1.61 -8.59 18.75
C LEU A 126 -0.83 -7.40 19.34
N LEU A 127 -0.54 -7.42 20.64
CA LEU A 127 0.29 -6.40 21.28
C LEU A 127 1.69 -6.32 20.65
N THR A 128 2.28 -7.48 20.33
CA THR A 128 3.62 -7.54 19.71
C THR A 128 3.58 -7.02 18.28
N GLU A 129 2.56 -7.38 17.50
CA GLU A 129 2.38 -6.88 16.13
C GLU A 129 2.18 -5.36 16.12
N ILE A 130 1.29 -4.84 16.98
CA ILE A 130 1.06 -3.39 17.13
C ILE A 130 2.33 -2.68 17.62
N ALA A 131 3.10 -3.27 18.54
CA ALA A 131 4.35 -2.68 19.01
C ALA A 131 5.40 -2.57 17.89
N ILE A 132 5.55 -3.62 17.06
CA ILE A 132 6.47 -3.61 15.91
C ILE A 132 6.03 -2.56 14.89
N LEU A 133 4.75 -2.54 14.52
CA LEU A 133 4.21 -1.56 13.58
C LEU A 133 4.32 -0.13 14.13
N GLY A 134 4.02 0.06 15.41
CA GLY A 134 4.14 1.33 16.11
C GLY A 134 5.58 1.83 16.17
N LEU A 135 6.58 0.94 16.17
CA LEU A 135 8.00 1.28 16.09
C LEU A 135 8.46 1.54 14.65
N LEU A 136 7.88 0.88 13.64
CA LEU A 136 8.17 1.15 12.23
C LEU A 136 7.76 2.57 11.80
N VAL A 137 6.66 3.11 12.34
CA VAL A 137 6.20 4.47 12.03
C VAL A 137 7.27 5.54 12.30
N PRO A 138 7.83 5.69 13.52
CA PRO A 138 8.88 6.66 13.77
C PRO A 138 10.17 6.35 13.01
N LEU A 139 10.49 5.07 12.72
CA LEU A 139 11.63 4.72 11.87
C LEU A 139 11.47 5.25 10.44
N PHE A 140 10.28 5.09 9.83
CA PHE A 140 10.01 5.66 8.51
C PHE A 140 10.05 7.19 8.55
N VAL A 141 9.47 7.82 9.57
CA VAL A 141 9.53 9.28 9.74
C VAL A 141 10.98 9.76 9.87
N LEU A 142 11.82 9.08 10.67
CA LEU A 142 13.24 9.39 10.82
C LEU A 142 14.00 9.20 9.50
N SER A 143 13.72 8.11 8.78
CA SER A 143 14.32 7.85 7.47
C SER A 143 13.99 8.96 6.45
N ILE A 144 12.72 9.38 6.38
CA ILE A 144 12.28 10.49 5.53
C ILE A 144 12.97 11.80 5.96
N TRP A 145 13.03 12.07 7.26
CA TRP A 145 13.68 13.28 7.78
C TRP A 145 15.18 13.33 7.43
N LEU A 146 15.88 12.20 7.51
CA LEU A 146 17.29 12.09 7.14
C LEU A 146 17.50 12.24 5.63
N LEU A 147 16.60 11.71 4.80
CA LEU A 147 16.69 11.85 3.34
C LEU A 147 16.40 13.27 2.85
N ARG A 148 15.62 14.04 3.61
CA ARG A 148 15.22 15.40 3.25
C ARG A 148 16.26 16.46 3.64
N LYS A 149 17.30 16.07 4.39
CA LYS A 149 18.40 16.94 4.83
C LYS A 149 19.66 16.68 4.01
#